data_AF-A0A161IUB6-F1
#
_entry.id   AF-A0A161IUB6-F1
#
_cell.length_a   1.000
_cell.length_b   1.000
_cell.length_c   1.000
_cell.angle_alpha   90.00
_cell.angle_beta   90.00
_cell.angle_gamma   90.00
#
_symmetry.space_group_name_H-M   'P 1'
#
loop_
_entity.id
_entity.type
_entity.pdbx_description
1 polymer ?
#
loop_
_entity_poly.entity_id
_entity_poly.type
_entity_poly.pdbx_seq_one_letter_code
_entity_poly.pdbx_strand_id
1 'polypeptide(L)' 'MFMTFLVIGAIGAMLLTMVPRSTVPWQRFSSRGGAAMLIGLGLFGTVHTALSP' A
#
# COMPACT_ATOMS: atom_id res chain seq x y z
N MET A 1 -14.65 7.60 -6.17
CA MET A 1 -13.45 6.74 -6.35
C MET A 1 -12.25 7.23 -5.53
N PHE A 2 -12.08 8.54 -5.36
CA PHE A 2 -11.01 9.13 -4.53
C PHE A 2 -10.88 8.51 -3.12
N MET A 3 -12.01 8.39 -2.39
CA MET A 3 -12.05 7.75 -1.06
C MET A 3 -11.51 6.31 -1.08
N THR A 4 -11.81 5.54 -2.12
CA THR A 4 -11.37 4.15 -2.26
C THR A 4 -9.85 4.05 -2.35
N PHE A 5 -9.21 4.94 -3.10
CA PHE A 5 -7.75 4.97 -3.23
C PHE A 5 -7.04 5.46 -1.97
N LEU A 6 -7.65 6.39 -1.24
CA LEU A 6 -7.20 6.81 0.10
C LEU A 6 -7.19 5.63 1.08
N VAL A 7 -8.27 4.83 1.08
CA VAL A 7 -8.39 3.63 1.91
C VAL A 7 -7.33 2.58 1.53
N ILE A 8 -7.10 2.35 0.23
CA ILE A 8 -6.07 1.41 -0.24
C ILE A 8 -4.68 1.84 0.23
N GLY A 9 -4.35 3.12 0.13
CA GLY A 9 -3.08 3.67 0.62
C GLY A 9 -2.92 3.51 2.14
N ALA A 10 -3.97 3.80 2.90
CA ALA A 10 -3.98 3.65 4.36
C ALA A 10 -3.81 2.19 4.80
N ILE A 11 -4.46 1.24 4.11
CA ILE A 11 -4.31 -0.20 4.38
C ILE A 11 -2.89 -0.66 4.07
N GLY A 12 -2.29 -0.22 2.96
CA GLY A 12 -0.89 -0.52 2.64
C GLY A 12 0.08 -0.02 3.73
N ALA A 13 -0.14 1.20 4.24
CA ALA A 13 0.65 1.77 5.34
C ALA A 13 0.47 0.98 6.65
N MET A 14 -0.76 0.64 6.99
CA MET A 14 -1.08 -0.17 8.16
C MET A 14 -0.40 -1.55 8.09
N LEU A 15 -0.44 -2.22 6.94
CA LEU A 15 0.23 -3.51 6.72
C LEU A 15 1.76 -3.40 6.89
N LEU A 16 2.40 -2.31 6.42
CA LEU A 16 3.83 -2.10 6.68
C LEU A 16 4.15 -2.01 8.18
N THR A 17 3.27 -1.43 8.99
CA THR A 17 3.46 -1.32 10.44
C THR A 17 3.13 -2.61 11.21
N MET A 18 2.20 -3.42 10.69
CA MET A 18 1.72 -4.65 11.33
C MET A 18 2.46 -5.92 10.90
N VAL A 19 3.16 -5.94 9.76
CA VAL A 19 3.87 -7.14 9.30
C VAL A 19 4.92 -7.55 10.35
N PRO A 20 4.76 -8.73 10.99
CA PRO A 20 5.74 -9.22 11.95
C PRO A 20 7.09 -9.40 11.27
N ARG A 21 8.19 -9.27 12.02
CA ARG A 21 9.53 -9.59 11.51
C ARG A 21 9.61 -11.09 11.22
N SER A 22 9.20 -11.51 10.03
CA SER A 22 9.49 -12.87 9.55
C SER A 22 11.01 -13.07 9.55
N THR A 23 11.45 -14.16 10.18
CA THR A 23 12.85 -14.61 10.21
C THR A 23 13.33 -15.04 8.82
N VAL A 24 12.42 -15.27 7.88
CA VAL A 24 12.74 -15.64 6.50
C VAL A 24 12.86 -14.37 5.63
N PRO A 25 14.06 -14.03 5.12
CA PRO A 25 14.30 -12.78 4.40
C PRO A 25 13.47 -12.66 3.12
N TRP A 26 13.14 -13.78 2.47
CA TRP A 26 12.33 -13.81 1.25
C TRP A 26 10.85 -13.52 1.48
N GLN A 27 10.27 -14.06 2.55
CA GLN A 27 8.91 -13.69 2.96
C GLN A 27 8.84 -12.24 3.41
N ARG A 28 9.84 -11.76 4.15
CA ARG A 28 9.93 -10.36 4.58
C ARG A 28 9.93 -9.39 3.39
N PHE A 29 10.67 -9.72 2.32
CA PHE A 29 10.71 -8.90 1.11
C PHE A 29 9.37 -8.93 0.36
N SER A 30 8.76 -10.10 0.24
CA SER A 30 7.44 -10.26 -0.40
C SER A 30 6.32 -9.52 0.36
N SER A 31 6.24 -9.67 1.69
CA SER A 31 5.22 -9.00 2.51
C SER A 31 5.37 -7.48 2.53
N ARG A 32 6.61 -6.98 2.63
CA ARG A 32 6.88 -5.54 2.55
C ARG A 32 6.70 -4.98 1.15
N GLY A 33 7.06 -5.76 0.13
CA GLY A 33 6.86 -5.40 -1.27
C GLY A 33 5.37 -5.26 -1.60
N GLY A 34 4.53 -6.21 -1.17
CA GLY A 34 3.08 -6.12 -1.34
C GLY A 34 2.48 -4.91 -0.64
N ALA A 35 2.88 -4.64 0.62
CA ALA A 35 2.41 -3.47 1.35
C ALA A 35 2.86 -2.14 0.73
N ALA A 36 4.11 -2.05 0.24
CA ALA A 36 4.60 -0.89 -0.49
C ALA A 36 3.87 -0.68 -1.83
N MET A 37 3.50 -1.76 -2.52
CA MET A 37 2.74 -1.71 -3.77
C MET A 37 1.32 -1.19 -3.53
N LEU A 38 0.68 -1.57 -2.42
CA LEU A 38 -0.64 -1.04 -2.02
C LEU A 38 -0.57 0.46 -1.70
N ILE A 39 0.50 0.93 -1.06
CA ILE A 39 0.73 2.37 -0.84
C ILE A 39 0.88 3.09 -2.18
N GLY A 40 1.71 2.57 -3.08
CA GLY A 40 1.93 3.15 -4.40
C GLY A 40 0.65 3.21 -5.24
N LEU A 41 -0.14 2.13 -5.24
CA LEU A 41 -1.42 2.07 -5.95
C LEU A 41 -2.44 3.06 -5.38
N GLY A 42 -2.53 3.17 -4.05
CA GLY A 42 -3.39 4.15 -3.38
C GLY A 42 -3.01 5.58 -3.73
N LEU A 43 -1.71 5.92 -3.64
CA LEU A 43 -1.22 7.26 -3.95
C LEU A 43 -1.46 7.61 -5.44
N PHE A 44 -1.11 6.70 -6.34
CA PHE A 44 -1.33 6.88 -7.77
C PHE A 44 -2.81 7.06 -8.11
N GLY A 45 -3.69 6.22 -7.57
CA GLY A 45 -5.13 6.32 -7.79
C GLY A 45 -5.74 7.60 -7.24
N THR A 46 -5.26 8.10 -6.10
CA THR A 46 -5.70 9.41 -5.57
C THR A 46 -5.28 10.57 -6.47
N VAL A 47 -4.03 10.58 -6.96
CA VAL A 47 -3.53 11.65 -7.84
C VAL A 47 -4.22 11.61 -9.20
N HIS A 48 -4.39 10.42 -9.79
CA HIS A 48 -5.07 10.26 -11.07
C HIS A 48 -6.53 10.73 -11.01
N THR A 49 -7.28 10.32 -9.97
CA THR A 49 -8.67 10.76 -9.80
C THR A 49 -8.80 12.24 -9.43
N ALA A 50 -7.78 12.85 -8.83
CA ALA A 50 -7.75 14.29 -8.59
C ALA A 50 -7.45 15.10 -9.86
N LEU A 51 -6.65 14.56 -10.79
CA LEU A 51 -6.28 15.20 -12.06
C LEU A 51 -7.28 14.93 -13.19
N SER A 52 -7.99 13.81 -13.13
CA SER A 52 -9.00 13.39 -14.11
C SER A 52 -10.27 12.98 -13.36
N PRO A 53 -11.16 13.94 -13.06
CA PRO A 53 -12.39 13.71 -12.32
C PRO A 53 -13.45 12.95 -13.13
#